data_AF-A0A0C6F7R2-F1
#
_entry.id   AF-A0A0C6F7R2-F1
#
_cell.length_a   1.000
_cell.length_b   1.000
_cell.length_c   1.000
_cell.angle_alpha   90.00
_cell.angle_beta   90.00
_cell.angle_gamma   90.00
#
_symmetry.space_group_name_H-M   'P 1'
#
loop_
_entity.id
_entity.type
_entity.pdbx_description
1 polymer ?
#
loop_
_entity_poly.entity_id
_entity_poly.type
_entity_poly.pdbx_seq_one_letter_code
_entity_poly.pdbx_strand_id
1 'polypeptide(L)'
;MGLFDHLPTFAGLEVGVFTRGADAYRLTSAILTVKEAAAAATALGDPASAVRRAECLRILDALPVTRQRAILAAYHGKAPDNPKDGHHG
;
A
#
# COMPACT_ATOMS: atom_id res chain seq x y z
N MET A 1 4.02 -3.08 17.39
CA MET A 1 4.27 -3.46 15.99
C MET A 1 3.08 -3.00 15.17
N GLY A 2 3.32 -2.20 14.13
CA GLY A 2 2.25 -1.61 13.32
C GLY A 2 1.68 -2.58 12.29
N LEU A 3 0.41 -2.38 11.92
CA LEU A 3 -0.34 -3.20 10.97
C LEU A 3 0.22 -3.20 9.53
N PHE A 4 1.24 -2.38 9.23
CA PHE A 4 1.80 -2.23 7.88
C PHE A 4 3.22 -2.79 7.75
N ASP A 5 3.87 -3.12 8.87
CA ASP A 5 5.29 -3.51 8.92
C ASP A 5 5.58 -4.81 8.12
N HIS A 6 4.59 -5.68 8.03
CA HIS A 6 4.67 -6.97 7.33
C HIS A 6 4.41 -6.89 5.82
N LEU A 7 4.05 -5.73 5.27
CA LEU A 7 3.75 -5.63 3.85
C LEU A 7 5.03 -5.77 3.00
N PRO A 8 4.96 -6.42 1.83
CA PRO A 8 6.11 -6.58 0.94
C PRO A 8 6.68 -5.22 0.49
N THR A 9 5.84 -4.19 0.42
CA THR A 9 6.25 -2.79 0.17
C THR A 9 7.24 -2.25 1.20
N PHE A 10 7.26 -2.78 2.43
CA PHE A 10 8.14 -2.37 3.52
C PHE A 10 9.18 -3.44 3.91
N ALA A 11 8.91 -4.72 3.64
CA ALA A 11 9.73 -5.86 4.05
C ALA A 11 11.15 -5.93 3.45
N GLY A 12 11.52 -5.02 2.52
CA GLY A 12 12.90 -4.91 2.00
C GLY A 12 13.35 -6.07 1.12
N LEU A 13 12.59 -7.15 1.07
CA LEU A 13 12.78 -8.28 0.16
C LEU A 13 12.54 -7.81 -1.27
N GLU A 14 13.61 -7.76 -2.06
CA GLU A 14 13.55 -7.59 -3.51
C GLU A 14 12.88 -8.82 -4.14
N VAL A 15 11.56 -8.88 -4.07
CA VAL A 15 10.78 -9.82 -4.90
C VAL A 15 10.61 -9.19 -6.28
N GLY A 16 11.70 -8.77 -6.94
CA GLY A 16 11.67 -8.10 -8.24
C GLY A 16 11.16 -6.65 -8.22
N VAL A 17 11.82 -5.79 -8.99
CA VAL A 17 11.49 -4.36 -9.16
C VAL A 17 10.02 -4.14 -9.56
N PHE A 18 9.46 -5.06 -10.36
CA PHE A 18 8.06 -5.02 -10.80
C PHE A 18 7.06 -5.22 -9.66
N THR A 19 7.34 -6.12 -8.72
CA THR A 19 6.47 -6.38 -7.58
C THR A 19 6.54 -5.23 -6.59
N ARG A 20 7.75 -4.71 -6.32
CA ARG A 20 7.95 -3.54 -5.44
C ARG A 20 7.23 -2.29 -5.97
N GLY A 21 7.27 -2.05 -7.27
CA GLY A 21 6.56 -0.93 -7.92
C GLY A 21 5.04 -1.12 -7.95
N ALA A 22 4.57 -2.34 -8.28
CA ALA A 22 3.14 -2.64 -8.30
C ALA A 22 2.51 -2.59 -6.90
N ASP A 23 3.20 -3.10 -5.88
CA ASP A 23 2.75 -3.04 -4.49
C ASP A 23 2.76 -1.63 -3.92
N ALA A 24 3.80 -0.83 -4.22
CA ALA A 24 3.82 0.58 -3.86
C ALA A 24 2.66 1.35 -4.52
N TYR A 25 2.34 1.05 -5.78
CA TYR A 25 1.20 1.64 -6.49
C TYR A 25 -0.14 1.22 -5.89
N ARG A 26 -0.31 -0.06 -5.55
CA ARG A 26 -1.53 -0.56 -4.89
C ARG A 26 -1.72 0.04 -3.52
N LEU A 27 -0.65 0.10 -2.72
CA LEU A 27 -0.69 0.69 -1.40
C LEU A 27 -0.97 2.20 -1.48
N THR A 28 -0.35 2.91 -2.43
CA THR A 28 -0.67 4.31 -2.73
C THR A 28 -2.15 4.48 -3.07
N SER A 29 -2.68 3.65 -3.98
CA SER A 29 -4.09 3.69 -4.36
C SER A 29 -5.03 3.43 -3.16
N ALA A 30 -4.68 2.47 -2.31
CA ALA A 30 -5.44 2.13 -1.11
C ALA A 30 -5.40 3.28 -0.10
N ILE A 31 -4.24 3.89 0.12
CA ILE A 31 -4.07 5.06 0.98
C ILE A 31 -4.93 6.24 0.49
N LEU A 32 -4.98 6.48 -0.82
CA LEU A 32 -5.77 7.58 -1.40
C LEU A 32 -7.29 7.41 -1.23
N THR A 33 -7.78 6.22 -0.89
CA THR A 33 -9.20 6.04 -0.50
C THR A 33 -9.52 6.68 0.86
N VAL A 34 -8.50 6.93 1.68
CA VAL A 34 -8.60 7.57 2.99
C VAL A 34 -7.92 8.94 2.92
N LYS A 35 -8.71 10.01 2.83
CA LYS A 35 -8.18 11.39 2.67
C LYS A 35 -7.17 11.80 3.76
N GLU A 36 -7.38 11.34 5.00
CA GLU A 36 -6.46 11.61 6.12
C GLU A 36 -5.12 10.89 6.02
N ALA A 37 -5.02 9.88 5.15
CA ALA A 37 -3.78 9.15 4.89
C ALA A 37 -3.03 9.68 3.67
N ALA A 38 -3.53 10.72 2.97
CA ALA A 38 -2.92 11.24 1.74
C ALA A 38 -1.43 11.63 1.91
N ALA A 39 -1.05 12.12 3.09
CA ALA A 39 0.35 12.41 3.42
C ALA A 39 1.24 11.14 3.37
N ALA A 40 0.71 9.97 3.73
CA ALA A 40 1.42 8.70 3.62
C ALA A 40 1.64 8.29 2.16
N ALA A 41 0.69 8.62 1.25
CA ALA A 41 0.85 8.36 -0.18
C ALA A 41 1.98 9.20 -0.78
N THR A 42 2.09 10.47 -0.37
CA THR A 42 3.21 11.34 -0.77
C THR A 42 4.55 10.81 -0.26
N ALA A 43 4.61 10.38 1.00
CA ALA A 43 5.81 9.76 1.56
C ALA A 43 6.16 8.45 0.81
N LEU A 44 5.17 7.63 0.46
CA LEU A 44 5.39 6.37 -0.26
C LEU A 44 5.91 6.56 -1.70
N GLY A 45 5.69 7.74 -2.31
CA GLY A 45 6.03 8.03 -3.71
C GLY A 45 7.50 7.83 -4.09
N ASP A 46 8.41 7.73 -3.12
CA ASP A 46 9.77 7.21 -3.34
C ASP A 46 10.04 6.04 -2.37
N PRO A 47 9.75 4.79 -2.78
CA PRO A 47 9.87 3.61 -1.91
C PRO A 47 11.34 3.17 -1.70
N ALA A 48 12.28 3.76 -2.42
CA ALA A 48 13.72 3.51 -2.27
C ALA A 48 14.33 4.30 -1.10
N SER A 49 13.75 5.45 -0.74
CA SER A 49 14.19 6.23 0.42
C SER A 49 13.72 5.60 1.73
N ALA A 50 14.67 5.08 2.49
CA ALA A 50 14.43 4.53 3.83
C ALA A 50 13.77 5.56 4.79
N VAL A 51 14.13 6.85 4.65
CA VAL A 51 13.56 7.94 5.43
C VAL A 51 12.07 8.11 5.13
N ARG A 52 11.71 8.13 3.84
CA ARG A 52 10.32 8.27 3.41
C ARG A 52 9.48 7.04 3.74
N ARG A 53 10.07 5.84 3.69
CA ARG A 53 9.42 4.61 4.19
C ARG A 53 9.07 4.73 5.67
N ALA A 54 10.02 5.15 6.50
CA ALA A 54 9.79 5.30 7.94
C ALA A 54 8.72 6.37 8.24
N GLU A 55 8.71 7.46 7.47
CA GLU A 55 7.69 8.50 7.58
C GLU A 55 6.29 8.00 7.18
N CYS A 56 6.20 7.27 6.07
CA CYS A 56 4.96 6.64 5.62
C CYS A 56 4.39 5.70 6.70
N LEU A 57 5.24 4.83 7.27
CA LEU A 57 4.84 3.94 8.36
C LEU A 57 4.36 4.71 9.59
N ARG A 58 5.04 5.80 9.96
CA ARG A 58 4.63 6.66 11.08
C ARG A 58 3.24 7.26 10.86
N ILE A 59 2.97 7.76 9.67
CA ILE A 59 1.67 8.37 9.34
C ILE A 59 0.58 7.29 9.39
N LEU A 60 0.84 6.12 8.83
CA LEU A 60 -0.12 5.01 8.83
C LEU A 60 -0.41 4.47 10.24
N ASP A 61 0.62 4.36 11.09
CA ASP A 61 0.49 3.91 12.47
C ASP A 61 -0.26 4.92 13.35
N ALA A 62 -0.14 6.22 13.04
CA ALA A 62 -0.87 7.29 13.72
C ALA A 62 -2.37 7.34 13.38
N LEU A 63 -2.82 6.64 12.33
CA LEU A 63 -4.25 6.60 11.96
C LEU A 63 -5.05 5.75 12.95
N PRO A 64 -6.36 6.03 13.11
CA PRO A 64 -7.26 5.14 13.85
C PRO A 64 -7.25 3.72 13.25
N VAL A 65 -7.30 2.70 14.11
CA VAL A 65 -7.31 1.28 13.68
C VAL A 65 -8.37 1.00 12.61
N THR A 66 -9.54 1.62 12.68
CA THR A 66 -10.61 1.50 11.67
C THR A 66 -10.14 1.94 10.28
N ARG A 67 -9.35 3.01 10.19
CA ARG A 67 -8.79 3.54 8.94
C ARG A 67 -7.64 2.68 8.45
N GLN A 68 -6.78 2.23 9.36
CA GLN A 68 -5.72 1.29 9.03
C GLN A 68 -6.28 0.02 8.38
N ARG A 69 -7.36 -0.54 8.96
CA ARG A 69 -8.06 -1.71 8.41
C ARG A 69 -8.72 -1.43 7.07
N ALA A 70 -9.29 -0.24 6.86
CA ALA A 70 -9.85 0.15 5.57
C ALA A 70 -8.78 0.21 4.47
N ILE A 71 -7.61 0.78 4.77
CA ILE A 71 -6.48 0.83 3.84
C ILE A 71 -5.97 -0.58 3.54
N LEU A 72 -5.82 -1.44 4.55
CA LEU A 72 -5.43 -2.84 4.35
C LEU A 72 -6.47 -3.61 3.52
N ALA A 73 -7.76 -3.42 3.79
CA ALA A 73 -8.82 -4.03 3.02
C ALA A 73 -8.79 -3.58 1.55
N ALA A 74 -8.51 -2.31 1.28
CA ALA A 74 -8.34 -1.80 -0.08
C ALA A 74 -7.05 -2.32 -0.75
N TYR A 75 -5.96 -2.47 0.00
CA TYR A 75 -4.69 -3.02 -0.49
C TYR A 75 -4.80 -4.51 -0.86
N HIS A 76 -5.44 -5.32 0.00
CA HIS A 76 -5.67 -6.75 -0.26
C HIS A 76 -6.83 -7.01 -1.23
N GLY A 77 -7.87 -6.19 -1.18
CA GLY A 77 -9.07 -6.32 -2.02
C GLY A 77 -8.84 -5.88 -3.46
N LYS A 78 -7.81 -5.07 -3.73
CA LYS A 78 -7.35 -4.74 -5.08
C LYS A 78 -6.22 -5.69 -5.52
N ALA A 79 -6.48 -6.99 -5.45
CA ALA A 79 -5.88 -7.89 -6.42
C ALA A 79 -6.27 -7.40 -7.83
N PRO A 80 -5.47 -7.62 -8.88
CA PRO A 80 -6.05 -7.65 -10.20
C PRO A 80 -6.98 -8.86 -10.14
N ASP A 81 -8.26 -8.61 -9.90
CA ASP A 81 -9.27 -9.44 -10.52
C ASP A 81 -8.90 -9.39 -12.00
N ASN A 82 -8.24 -10.45 -12.44
CA ASN A 82 -8.13 -10.78 -13.82
C ASN A 82 -9.31 -11.73 -14.02
N PRO A 83 -10.53 -11.23 -14.30
CA PRO A 83 -11.55 -12.08 -14.87
C PRO A 83 -11.11 -12.31 -16.32
N LYS A 84 -10.13 -13.21 -16.51
CA LYS A 84 -10.16 -14.05 -17.70
C LYS A 84 -11.26 -15.06 -17.44
N ASP A 85 -12.51 -14.60 -17.59
CA ASP A 85 -13.62 -15.35 -18.15
C ASP A 85 -14.84 -14.43 -18.14
N GLY A 86 -15.17 -13.93 -19.33
CA GLY A 86 -16.23 -12.96 -19.57
C GLY A 86 -16.09 -12.34 -20.96
N HIS A 87 -15.60 -13.13 -21.92
CA HIS A 87 -15.66 -12.80 -23.33
C HIS A 87 -17.05 -13.20 -23.83
N HIS A 88 -17.78 -12.22 -24.35
CA HIS A 88 -18.63 -12.30 -25.54
C HIS A 88 -19.78 -13.35 -25.57
N GLY A 89 -21.01 -12.84 -25.73
CA GLY A 89 -22.20 -13.62 -26.07
C GLY A 89 -23.47 -12.86 -25.80
#